data_AF-A0A136JT45-F1
#
_entry.id   AF-A0A136JT45-F1
#
_cell.length_a   1.000
_cell.length_b   1.000
_cell.length_c   1.000
_cell.angle_alpha   90.00
_cell.angle_beta   90.00
_cell.angle_gamma   90.00
#
_symmetry.space_group_name_H-M   'P 1'
#
loop_
_entity.id
_entity.type
_entity.pdbx_description
1 polymer ?
#
loop_
_entity_poly.entity_id
_entity_poly.type
_entity_poly.pdbx_seq_one_letter_code
_entity_poly.pdbx_strand_id
1 'polypeptide(L)'
;MTEAVTRLVEAKFGLEGTYRKAGQQPWTGAASASQVPQHSERAIAATIAFAEYVQATYGRFPAHVDACKSVVACQTHHLDEDFYATFYPESALPEAHREHMHVWHAS
;
A
#
# COMPACT_ATOMS: atom_id res chain seq x y z
N MET A 1 -22.18 -2.62 -4.76
CA MET A 1 -20.82 -2.71 -4.16
C MET A 1 -19.94 -3.72 -4.86
N THR A 2 -20.50 -4.80 -5.42
CA THR A 2 -19.79 -5.78 -6.28
C THR A 2 -18.84 -5.14 -7.29
N GLU A 3 -19.35 -4.25 -8.16
CA GLU A 3 -18.52 -3.60 -9.18
C GLU A 3 -17.32 -2.84 -8.57
N ALA A 4 -17.54 -2.09 -7.49
CA ALA A 4 -16.49 -1.33 -6.83
C ALA A 4 -15.38 -2.24 -6.27
N VAL A 5 -15.75 -3.37 -5.66
CA VAL A 5 -14.78 -4.35 -5.16
C VAL A 5 -14.02 -5.00 -6.32
N THR A 6 -14.72 -5.45 -7.37
CA THR A 6 -14.07 -6.07 -8.54
C THR A 6 -13.14 -5.10 -9.26
N ARG A 7 -13.52 -3.82 -9.39
CA ARG A 7 -12.65 -2.75 -9.93
C ARG A 7 -11.40 -2.56 -9.10
N LEU A 8 -11.49 -2.63 -7.77
CA LEU A 8 -10.32 -2.52 -6.89
C LEU A 8 -9.39 -3.73 -7.04
N VAL A 9 -9.95 -4.93 -7.16
CA VAL A 9 -9.18 -6.16 -7.43
C VAL A 9 -8.46 -6.04 -8.77
N GLU A 10 -9.15 -5.60 -9.82
CA GLU A 10 -8.59 -5.39 -11.15
C GLU A 10 -7.48 -4.33 -11.14
N ALA A 11 -7.68 -3.20 -10.44
CA ALA A 11 -6.66 -2.15 -10.33
C ALA A 11 -5.37 -2.64 -9.66
N LYS A 12 -5.45 -3.64 -8.79
CA LYS A 12 -4.28 -4.23 -8.11
C LYS A 12 -3.66 -5.38 -8.90
N PHE A 13 -4.49 -6.29 -9.43
CA PHE A 13 -4.07 -7.61 -9.91
C PHE A 13 -4.41 -7.90 -11.36
N GLY A 14 -5.16 -7.02 -12.03
CA GLY A 14 -5.40 -7.06 -13.47
C GLY A 14 -4.12 -6.88 -14.26
N LEU A 15 -4.18 -7.06 -15.59
CA LEU A 15 -2.99 -7.03 -16.46
C LEU A 15 -2.17 -5.74 -16.30
N GLU A 16 -2.86 -4.61 -16.16
CA GLU A 16 -2.26 -3.28 -15.95
C GLU A 16 -2.23 -2.87 -14.46
N GLY A 17 -2.52 -3.80 -13.55
CA GLY A 17 -2.61 -3.53 -12.13
C GLY A 17 -1.26 -3.32 -11.46
N THR A 18 -1.28 -2.67 -10.28
CA THR A 18 -0.07 -2.30 -9.51
C THR A 18 0.90 -3.47 -9.27
N TYR A 19 0.38 -4.68 -9.06
CA TYR A 19 1.18 -5.88 -8.79
C TYR A 19 1.46 -6.73 -10.04
N ARG A 20 1.13 -6.24 -11.24
CA ARG A 20 1.38 -6.94 -12.52
C ARG A 20 2.23 -6.12 -13.47
N LYS A 21 2.01 -4.81 -13.50
CA LYS A 21 2.74 -3.89 -14.37
C LYS A 21 4.16 -3.65 -13.84
N ALA A 22 5.16 -4.09 -14.60
CA ALA A 22 6.56 -3.86 -14.26
C ALA A 22 6.93 -2.36 -14.36
N GLY A 23 7.80 -1.90 -13.45
CA GLY A 23 8.39 -0.56 -13.50
C GLY A 23 7.53 0.55 -12.89
N GLN A 24 6.41 0.23 -12.23
CA GLN A 24 5.61 1.18 -11.45
C GLN A 24 5.83 1.06 -9.94
N GLN A 25 6.71 0.17 -9.52
CA GLN A 25 7.05 -0.05 -8.14
C GLN A 25 8.06 1.01 -7.67
N PRO A 26 7.93 1.55 -6.44
CA PRO A 26 8.93 2.47 -5.89
C PRO A 26 10.23 1.76 -5.48
N TRP A 27 10.27 0.43 -5.48
CA TRP A 27 11.43 -0.40 -5.15
C TRP A 27 12.09 -1.00 -6.41
N THR A 28 13.37 -1.32 -6.30
CA THR A 28 14.16 -1.99 -7.35
C THR A 28 13.83 -3.48 -7.42
N GLY A 29 13.97 -4.09 -8.60
CA GLY A 29 13.65 -5.51 -8.80
C GLY A 29 12.17 -5.78 -9.08
N ALA A 30 11.79 -5.61 -10.35
CA ALA A 30 10.41 -5.78 -10.85
C ALA A 30 9.81 -7.19 -10.62
N ALA A 31 10.65 -8.20 -10.36
CA ALA A 31 10.22 -9.58 -10.17
C ALA A 31 9.42 -9.81 -8.88
N SER A 32 9.52 -8.94 -7.88
CA SER A 32 8.86 -9.11 -6.57
C SER A 32 7.37 -8.78 -6.59
N ALA A 33 6.93 -7.85 -7.45
CA ALA A 33 5.53 -7.41 -7.46
C ALA A 33 4.58 -8.51 -7.98
N SER A 34 5.00 -9.27 -8.99
CA SER A 34 4.22 -10.37 -9.56
C SER A 34 4.11 -11.57 -8.63
N GLN A 35 4.98 -11.68 -7.63
CA GLN A 35 4.91 -12.71 -6.58
C GLN A 35 3.77 -12.45 -5.59
N VAL A 36 3.19 -11.25 -5.56
CA VAL A 36 2.05 -10.94 -4.69
C VAL A 36 0.83 -11.72 -5.19
N PRO A 37 0.33 -12.69 -4.41
CA PRO A 37 -0.80 -13.50 -4.82
C PRO A 37 -2.06 -12.64 -4.87
N GLN A 38 -2.92 -12.92 -5.85
CA GLN A 38 -4.24 -12.32 -5.88
C GLN A 38 -5.08 -12.84 -4.69
N HIS A 39 -6.06 -12.03 -4.28
CA HIS A 39 -7.05 -12.45 -3.30
C HIS A 39 -7.86 -13.65 -3.80
N SER A 40 -8.17 -14.59 -2.91
CA SER A 40 -9.03 -15.73 -3.23
C SER A 40 -10.45 -15.28 -3.57
N GLU A 41 -11.16 -16.05 -4.38
CA GLU A 41 -12.58 -15.80 -4.70
C GLU A 41 -13.43 -15.68 -3.44
N ARG A 42 -13.16 -16.51 -2.43
CA ARG A 42 -13.84 -16.45 -1.12
C ARG A 42 -13.61 -15.11 -0.42
N ALA A 43 -12.38 -14.59 -0.44
CA ALA A 43 -12.08 -13.30 0.19
C ALA A 43 -12.77 -12.13 -0.55
N ILE A 44 -12.82 -12.19 -1.88
CA ILE A 44 -13.51 -11.21 -2.71
C ILE A 44 -15.02 -11.26 -2.44
N ALA A 45 -15.63 -12.45 -2.45
CA ALA A 45 -17.05 -12.63 -2.16
C ALA A 45 -17.43 -12.17 -0.75
N ALA A 46 -16.62 -12.49 0.26
CA ALA A 46 -16.84 -12.02 1.63
C ALA A 46 -16.77 -10.48 1.74
N THR A 47 -15.83 -9.86 1.03
CA THR A 47 -15.70 -8.39 0.99
C THR A 47 -16.91 -7.74 0.33
N ILE A 48 -17.40 -8.32 -0.77
CA ILE A 48 -18.61 -7.86 -1.46
C ILE A 48 -19.81 -7.94 -0.51
N ALA A 49 -20.06 -9.10 0.09
CA ALA A 49 -21.19 -9.32 1.00
C ALA A 49 -21.16 -8.33 2.18
N PHE A 50 -19.98 -8.10 2.77
CA PHE A 50 -19.82 -7.12 3.83
C PHE A 50 -20.12 -5.69 3.36
N ALA A 51 -19.58 -5.28 2.22
CA ALA A 51 -19.79 -3.94 1.69
C ALA A 51 -21.25 -3.69 1.30
N GLU A 52 -21.93 -4.69 0.74
CA GLU A 52 -23.36 -4.64 0.44
C GLU A 52 -24.20 -4.53 1.71
N TYR A 53 -23.89 -5.33 2.73
CA TYR A 53 -24.54 -5.22 4.04
C TYR A 53 -24.38 -3.82 4.63
N VAL A 54 -23.17 -3.25 4.59
CA VAL A 54 -22.90 -1.91 5.12
C VAL A 54 -23.75 -0.87 4.36
N GLN A 55 -23.72 -0.90 3.03
CA GLN A 55 -24.51 0.04 2.23
C GLN A 55 -26.01 -0.11 2.46
N ALA A 56 -26.52 -1.34 2.57
CA ALA A 56 -27.94 -1.61 2.79
C ALA A 56 -28.41 -1.20 4.20
N THR A 57 -27.57 -1.40 5.22
CA THR A 57 -27.91 -1.14 6.62
C THR A 57 -27.77 0.33 7.00
N TYR A 58 -26.69 0.97 6.55
CA TYR A 58 -26.32 2.32 6.99
C TYR A 58 -26.52 3.39 5.91
N GLY A 59 -26.82 3.01 4.67
CA GLY A 59 -27.00 3.94 3.55
C GLY A 59 -25.72 4.65 3.09
N ARG A 60 -24.56 4.32 3.67
CA ARG A 60 -23.25 4.94 3.40
C ARG A 60 -22.11 3.95 3.57
N PHE A 61 -20.96 4.31 3.01
CA PHE A 61 -19.70 3.59 3.22
C PHE A 61 -18.54 4.59 3.41
N PRO A 62 -17.66 4.41 4.41
CA PRO A 62 -17.76 3.46 5.52
C PRO A 62 -18.93 3.77 6.47
N ALA A 63 -19.34 2.77 7.26
CA ALA A 63 -20.56 2.84 8.09
C ALA A 63 -20.55 3.97 9.14
N HIS A 64 -19.43 4.15 9.84
CA HIS A 64 -19.37 4.98 11.06
C HIS A 64 -18.33 6.10 11.03
N VAL A 65 -17.65 6.28 9.89
CA VAL A 65 -16.62 7.31 9.72
C VAL A 65 -16.80 8.00 8.39
N ASP A 66 -16.24 9.20 8.28
CA ASP A 66 -16.23 9.93 7.02
C ASP A 66 -15.43 9.21 5.96
N ALA A 67 -15.89 9.33 4.71
CA ALA A 67 -15.26 8.69 3.56
C ALA A 67 -13.81 9.16 3.38
N CYS A 68 -13.52 10.40 3.75
CA CYS A 68 -12.17 10.96 3.78
C CYS A 68 -11.77 11.25 5.22
N LYS A 69 -10.78 10.50 5.73
CA LYS A 69 -10.14 10.78 7.01
C LYS A 69 -8.66 11.05 6.78
N SER A 70 -8.21 12.26 7.11
CA SER A 70 -6.78 12.60 7.13
C SER A 70 -6.24 12.36 8.53
N VAL A 71 -5.41 11.33 8.68
CA VAL A 71 -4.68 11.10 9.93
C VAL A 71 -3.35 11.84 9.83
N VAL A 72 -3.13 12.81 10.73
CA VAL A 72 -1.81 13.41 10.93
C VAL A 72 -1.03 12.48 11.84
N ALA A 73 -0.04 11.79 11.29
CA ALA A 73 0.86 10.91 12.02
C ALA A 73 2.31 11.36 11.79
N CYS A 74 3.12 11.28 12.84
CA CYS A 74 4.57 11.43 12.76
C CYS A 74 5.20 10.16 13.34
N GLN A 75 6.13 9.57 12.59
CA GLN A 75 6.92 8.43 13.03
C GLN A 75 8.39 8.85 13.07
N THR A 76 9.05 8.62 14.20
CA THR A 76 10.48 8.90 14.37
C THR A 76 11.18 7.58 14.68
N HIS A 77 12.11 7.18 13.82
CA HIS A 77 12.90 5.96 13.97
C HIS A 77 14.19 6.06 13.16
N HIS A 78 15.14 5.17 13.45
CA HIS A 78 16.31 4.93 12.62
C HIS A 78 15.91 4.12 11.39
N LEU A 79 16.20 4.64 10.19
CA LEU A 79 15.98 3.90 8.95
C LEU A 79 17.12 2.89 8.76
N ASP A 80 16.79 1.72 8.21
CA ASP A 80 17.77 0.72 7.81
C ASP A 80 18.35 1.09 6.44
N GLU A 81 19.52 1.72 6.44
CA GLU A 81 20.15 2.24 5.23
C GLU A 81 20.49 1.13 4.22
N ASP A 82 20.94 -0.03 4.71
CA ASP A 82 21.33 -1.17 3.88
C ASP A 82 20.11 -1.78 3.18
N PHE A 83 18.96 -1.83 3.86
CA PHE A 83 17.71 -2.24 3.26
C PHE A 83 17.32 -1.32 2.09
N TYR A 84 17.38 0.00 2.29
CA TYR A 84 17.04 0.96 1.23
C TYR A 84 18.04 0.93 0.08
N ALA A 85 19.34 0.80 0.36
CA ALA A 85 20.38 0.66 -0.66
C ALA A 85 20.19 -0.59 -1.52
N THR A 86 19.68 -1.67 -0.92
CA THR A 86 19.45 -2.94 -1.62
C THR A 86 18.18 -2.93 -2.47
N PHE A 87 17.07 -2.41 -1.92
CA PHE A 87 15.74 -2.60 -2.50
C PHE A 87 15.12 -1.33 -3.08
N TYR A 88 15.74 -0.16 -2.99
CA TYR A 88 15.14 1.08 -3.48
C TYR A 88 16.11 1.87 -4.36
N PRO A 89 15.60 2.74 -5.25
CA PRO A 89 16.46 3.67 -5.97
C PRO A 89 17.16 4.59 -4.95
N GLU A 90 18.34 5.08 -5.31
CA GLU A 90 19.14 5.95 -4.44
C GLU A 90 18.36 7.18 -3.94
N SER A 91 17.45 7.70 -4.78
CA SER A 91 16.55 8.81 -4.47
C SER A 91 15.52 8.53 -3.38
N ALA A 92 15.31 7.27 -2.98
CA ALA A 92 14.36 6.90 -1.94
C ALA A 92 14.87 7.20 -0.53
N LEU A 93 16.19 7.33 -0.35
CA LEU A 93 16.80 7.66 0.93
C LEU A 93 17.70 8.91 0.77
N PRO A 94 17.16 10.12 1.03
CA PRO A 94 17.91 11.36 0.97
C PRO A 94 19.12 11.37 1.91
N GLU A 95 20.13 12.18 1.58
CA GLU A 95 21.37 12.31 2.36
C GLU A 95 21.15 12.62 3.85
N ALA A 96 20.17 13.48 4.15
CA ALA A 96 19.82 13.81 5.54
C ALA A 96 19.41 12.58 6.38
N HIS A 97 18.90 11.52 5.74
CA HIS A 97 18.59 10.26 6.40
C HIS A 97 19.78 9.30 6.43
N ARG A 98 20.76 9.41 5.52
CA ARG A 98 21.98 8.58 5.56
C ARG A 98 22.95 9.05 6.64
N GLU A 99 23.04 10.37 6.82
CA GLU A 99 23.90 10.97 7.84
C GLU A 99 23.29 10.95 9.25
N HIS A 100 22.12 10.32 9.43
CA HIS A 100 21.33 10.47 10.64
C HIS A 100 22.05 9.95 11.90
N MET A 101 22.81 8.85 11.79
CA MET A 101 23.59 8.33 12.92
C MET A 101 24.66 9.30 13.39
N HIS A 102 25.36 9.95 12.44
CA HIS A 102 26.35 10.97 12.76
C HIS A 102 25.66 12.23 13.33
N VAL A 103 24.65 12.77 12.65
CA VAL A 103 23.99 14.02 13.08
C VAL A 103 23.29 13.88 14.44
N TRP A 104 22.68 12.73 14.73
CA TRP A 104 21.86 12.58 15.94
C TRP A 104 22.66 12.07 17.15
N HIS A 105 23.80 11.41 16.93
CA HIS A 105 24.55 10.72 18.00
C HIS A 105 26.04 11.10 18.11
N ALA A 106 26.56 12.07 17.34
CA ALA A 106 27.97 12.47 17.39
C ALA A 106 28.39 13.27 18.65
N SER A 107 27.64 13.16 19.76
CA SER A 107 27.92 13.83 21.04
C SER A 107 28.48 12.88 22.08
#